data_AF-A0A7K3Y4M0-F1
#
_entry.id   AF-A0A7K3Y4M0-F1
#
_cell.length_a   1.000
_cell.length_b   1.000
_cell.length_c   1.000
_cell.angle_alpha   90.00
_cell.angle_beta   90.00
_cell.angle_gamma   90.00
#
_symmetry.space_group_name_H-M   'P 1'
#
loop_
_entity.id
_entity.type
_entity.pdbx_description
1 polymer ?
#
loop_
_entity_poly.entity_id
_entity_poly.type
_entity_poly.pdbx_seq_one_letter_code
_entity_poly.pdbx_strand_id
1 'polypeptide(L)'
;PKQLCRGGDIRALAFCCMPVKPCPLLPTLEKVGLSRNDYLKLKQDLVKGTPLEGGKNTCFGSLAWCCKISSPCMFRNMTLNETGLSARDYMRCKHHLATEIMNRLFNGEEPVDESR
;
A
#
# COMPACT_ATOMS: atom_id res chain seq x y z
N PRO A 1 2.12 -8.94 -7.52
CA PRO A 1 1.74 -9.30 -6.12
C PRO A 1 0.22 -9.45 -5.94
N LYS A 2 -0.20 -10.30 -4.99
CA LYS A 2 -1.59 -10.45 -4.48
C LYS A 2 -1.57 -10.09 -2.98
N GLN A 3 -2.72 -9.94 -2.32
CA GLN A 3 -2.79 -9.61 -0.89
C GLN A 3 -2.21 -10.73 0.01
N LEU A 4 -1.71 -10.37 1.20
CA LEU A 4 -1.22 -11.33 2.19
C LEU A 4 -2.30 -12.35 2.58
N CYS A 5 -3.55 -11.90 2.76
CA CYS A 5 -4.70 -12.79 3.05
C CYS A 5 -5.05 -13.77 1.92
N ARG A 6 -4.42 -13.65 0.74
CA ARG A 6 -4.55 -14.58 -0.38
C ARG A 6 -3.24 -15.30 -0.73
N GLY A 7 -2.27 -15.31 0.20
CA GLY A 7 -0.96 -15.95 0.02
C GLY A 7 0.02 -15.11 -0.81
N GLY A 8 -0.01 -13.79 -0.64
CA GLY A 8 1.01 -12.89 -1.19
C GLY A 8 2.29 -12.90 -0.34
N ASP A 9 3.41 -12.49 -0.95
CA ASP A 9 4.67 -12.19 -0.26
C ASP A 9 4.71 -10.73 0.25
N ILE A 10 5.84 -10.27 0.77
CA ILE A 10 5.98 -8.92 1.34
C ILE A 10 5.59 -7.78 0.38
N ARG A 11 5.71 -7.96 -0.95
CA ARG A 11 5.26 -6.97 -1.96
C ARG A 11 3.73 -6.78 -1.95
N ALA A 12 3.00 -7.69 -1.30
CA ALA A 12 1.58 -7.59 -1.05
C ALA A 12 1.19 -6.41 -0.17
N LEU A 13 2.13 -5.78 0.55
CA LEU A 13 1.86 -4.61 1.39
C LEU A 13 1.16 -3.50 0.58
N ALA A 14 1.50 -3.32 -0.70
CA ALA A 14 0.82 -2.39 -1.61
C ALA A 14 -0.69 -2.65 -1.78
N PHE A 15 -1.16 -3.89 -1.56
CA PHE A 15 -2.56 -4.31 -1.71
C PHE A 15 -3.27 -4.62 -0.39
N CYS A 16 -2.58 -4.50 0.76
CA CYS A 16 -3.19 -4.70 2.07
C CYS A 16 -3.95 -3.45 2.53
N CYS A 17 -5.03 -3.65 3.27
CA CYS A 17 -5.81 -2.56 3.86
C CYS A 17 -5.18 -2.04 5.15
N MET A 18 -5.81 -1.06 5.79
CA MET A 18 -5.37 -0.55 7.10
C MET A 18 -5.40 -1.67 8.17
N PRO A 19 -4.44 -1.71 9.13
CA PRO A 19 -4.30 -2.75 10.16
C PRO A 19 -5.31 -2.60 11.31
N VAL A 20 -6.61 -2.47 11.00
CA VAL A 20 -7.70 -2.25 11.98
C VAL A 20 -8.33 -3.54 12.51
N LYS A 21 -7.95 -4.69 11.98
CA LYS A 21 -8.46 -6.01 12.40
C LYS A 21 -7.38 -7.09 12.35
N PRO A 22 -7.53 -8.18 13.13
CA PRO A 22 -6.64 -9.34 13.03
C PRO A 22 -6.65 -9.93 11.61
N CYS A 23 -5.50 -9.93 10.94
CA CYS A 23 -5.29 -10.59 9.65
C CYS A 23 -3.79 -10.81 9.39
N PRO A 24 -3.39 -11.54 8.33
CA PRO A 24 -1.98 -11.84 8.04
C PRO A 24 -1.05 -10.62 7.86
N LEU A 25 -1.60 -9.41 7.71
CA LEU A 25 -0.82 -8.18 7.73
C LEU A 25 -0.06 -8.00 9.05
N LEU A 26 -0.73 -8.13 10.20
CA LEU A 26 -0.13 -7.85 11.51
C LEU A 26 1.14 -8.67 11.79
N PRO A 27 1.13 -10.01 11.71
CA PRO A 27 2.35 -10.78 11.91
C PRO A 27 3.39 -10.56 10.81
N THR A 28 3.00 -10.11 9.62
CA THR A 28 3.96 -9.75 8.57
C THR A 28 4.67 -8.45 8.89
N LEU A 29 3.94 -7.46 9.42
CA LEU A 29 4.51 -6.18 9.87
C LEU A 29 5.53 -6.41 11.01
N GLU A 30 5.18 -7.23 11.99
CA GLU A 30 6.08 -7.62 13.09
C GLU A 30 7.36 -8.30 12.57
N LYS A 31 7.24 -9.24 11.62
CA LYS A 31 8.39 -9.94 11.02
C LYS A 31 9.37 -9.04 10.29
N VAL A 32 8.90 -7.90 9.76
CA VAL A 32 9.75 -6.93 9.05
C VAL A 32 10.07 -5.70 9.90
N GLY A 33 9.80 -5.74 11.21
CA GLY A 33 10.13 -4.64 12.13
C GLY A 33 9.31 -3.37 11.90
N LEU A 34 8.15 -3.44 11.23
CA LEU A 34 7.34 -2.27 10.93
C LEU A 34 6.16 -2.15 11.92
N SER A 35 6.07 -1.03 12.64
CA SER A 35 4.90 -0.79 13.50
C SER A 35 3.63 -0.52 12.68
N ARG A 36 2.45 -0.64 13.29
CA ARG A 36 1.18 -0.27 12.62
C ARG A 36 1.21 1.18 12.15
N ASN A 37 1.67 2.11 13.00
CA ASN A 37 1.71 3.53 12.68
C ASN A 37 2.73 3.83 11.57
N ASP A 38 3.87 3.14 11.56
CA ASP A 38 4.85 3.30 10.49
C ASP A 38 4.35 2.73 9.18
N TYR A 39 3.60 1.62 9.19
CA TYR A 39 2.90 1.13 8.00
C TYR A 39 1.88 2.15 7.46
N LEU A 40 1.15 2.83 8.34
CA LEU A 40 0.22 3.90 7.95
C LEU A 40 0.96 5.03 7.24
N LYS A 41 1.97 5.60 7.92
CA LYS A 41 2.78 6.71 7.41
C LYS A 41 3.48 6.35 6.11
N LEU A 42 4.16 5.21 6.07
CA LEU A 42 4.85 4.68 4.89
C LEU A 42 3.93 4.68 3.67
N LYS A 43 2.74 4.10 3.80
CA LYS A 43 1.81 4.03 2.67
C LYS A 43 1.28 5.38 2.24
N GLN A 44 0.90 6.23 3.20
CA GLN A 44 0.37 7.56 2.88
C GLN A 44 1.44 8.43 2.23
N ASP A 45 2.66 8.44 2.76
CA ASP A 45 3.78 9.20 2.21
C ASP A 45 4.13 8.75 0.79
N LEU A 46 4.18 7.44 0.54
CA LEU A 46 4.51 6.90 -0.78
C LEU A 46 3.44 7.13 -1.86
N VAL A 47 2.22 7.51 -1.48
CA VAL A 47 1.15 7.78 -2.47
C VAL A 47 0.85 9.26 -2.66
N LYS A 48 1.43 10.17 -1.87
CA LYS A 48 1.22 11.62 -2.00
C LYS A 48 1.49 12.09 -3.43
N GLY A 49 0.58 12.88 -4.00
CA GLY A 49 0.67 13.38 -5.38
C GLY A 49 0.44 12.31 -6.47
N THR A 50 0.13 11.07 -6.10
CA THR A 50 -0.16 9.99 -7.07
C THR A 50 -1.66 9.78 -7.22
N PRO A 51 -2.13 9.12 -8.29
CA PRO A 51 -3.52 8.71 -8.42
C PRO A 51 -4.03 7.79 -7.29
N LEU A 52 -3.14 7.24 -6.46
CA LEU A 52 -3.52 6.39 -5.32
C LEU A 52 -3.82 7.18 -4.05
N GLU A 53 -3.46 8.46 -3.98
CA GLU A 53 -3.65 9.30 -2.78
C GLU A 53 -5.13 9.39 -2.41
N GLY A 54 -5.96 9.77 -3.39
CA GLY A 54 -7.38 9.99 -3.21
C GLY A 54 -8.25 8.72 -3.32
N GLY A 55 -9.54 8.92 -3.07
CA GLY A 55 -10.56 7.87 -3.13
C GLY A 55 -11.56 7.99 -1.99
N LYS A 56 -12.17 9.17 -1.82
CA LYS A 56 -13.10 9.45 -0.70
C LYS A 56 -14.19 8.39 -0.48
N ASN A 57 -14.60 7.72 -1.56
CA ASN A 57 -15.64 6.69 -1.56
C ASN A 57 -15.09 5.26 -1.30
N THR A 58 -13.77 5.08 -1.21
CA THR A 58 -13.13 3.79 -0.96
C THR A 58 -12.91 3.55 0.54
N CYS A 59 -12.56 2.31 0.90
CA CYS A 59 -12.15 1.99 2.25
C CYS A 59 -10.99 2.90 2.69
N PHE A 60 -11.19 3.59 3.82
CA PHE A 60 -10.20 4.50 4.41
C PHE A 60 -9.83 5.68 3.50
N GLY A 61 -10.72 6.07 2.56
CA GLY A 61 -10.63 7.32 1.81
C GLY A 61 -9.48 7.41 0.79
N SER A 62 -8.81 6.30 0.49
CA SER A 62 -7.64 6.29 -0.40
C SER A 62 -7.48 4.97 -1.13
N LEU A 63 -7.15 5.05 -2.43
CA LEU A 63 -6.83 3.88 -3.25
C LEU A 63 -5.54 3.16 -2.79
N ALA A 64 -4.71 3.79 -1.96
CA ALA A 64 -3.57 3.18 -1.27
C ALA A 64 -3.98 1.91 -0.49
N TRP A 65 -5.20 1.89 0.07
CA TRP A 65 -5.72 0.78 0.88
C TRP A 65 -6.50 -0.26 0.06
N CYS A 66 -6.77 0.02 -1.22
CA CYS A 66 -7.56 -0.86 -2.06
C CYS A 66 -6.80 -2.12 -2.48
N CYS A 67 -7.58 -3.20 -2.58
CA CYS A 67 -7.19 -4.51 -3.04
C CYS A 67 -6.92 -4.58 -4.55
N LYS A 68 -6.16 -5.60 -4.99
CA LYS A 68 -5.85 -5.85 -6.41
C LYS A 68 -7.12 -5.89 -7.26
N ILE A 69 -7.04 -5.38 -8.50
CA ILE A 69 -8.17 -5.28 -9.44
C ILE A 69 -8.99 -6.59 -9.60
N SER A 70 -8.33 -7.75 -9.52
CA SER A 70 -8.97 -9.07 -9.61
C SER A 70 -9.80 -9.46 -8.38
N SER A 71 -9.80 -8.68 -7.31
CA SER A 71 -10.70 -8.85 -6.17
C SER A 71 -11.97 -8.03 -6.40
N PRO A 72 -13.17 -8.61 -6.24
CA PRO A 72 -14.41 -7.87 -6.41
C PRO A 72 -14.53 -6.77 -5.36
N CYS A 73 -14.67 -5.52 -5.81
CA CYS A 73 -14.85 -4.36 -4.93
C CYS A 73 -15.54 -3.25 -5.72
N MET A 74 -16.81 -3.00 -5.40
CA MET A 74 -17.61 -1.97 -6.07
C MET A 74 -17.04 -0.57 -5.82
N PHE A 75 -16.71 -0.23 -4.57
CA PHE A 75 -16.19 1.09 -4.18
C PHE A 75 -14.92 1.47 -4.94
N ARG A 76 -13.95 0.55 -5.04
CA ARG A 76 -12.74 0.78 -5.85
C ARG A 76 -13.11 1.03 -7.31
N ASN A 77 -13.91 0.15 -7.91
CA ASN A 77 -14.22 0.25 -9.34
C ASN A 77 -14.99 1.53 -9.68
N MET A 78 -15.91 1.96 -8.82
CA MET A 78 -16.61 3.24 -8.97
C MET A 78 -15.61 4.40 -8.89
N THR A 79 -14.74 4.43 -7.88
CA THR A 79 -13.71 5.47 -7.78
C THR A 79 -12.75 5.49 -8.97
N LEU A 80 -12.33 4.33 -9.49
CA LEU A 80 -11.49 4.26 -10.69
C LEU A 80 -12.21 4.86 -11.92
N ASN A 81 -13.51 4.61 -12.06
CA ASN A 81 -14.31 5.18 -13.13
C ASN A 81 -14.48 6.69 -12.96
N GLU A 82 -14.86 7.14 -11.76
CA GLU A 82 -15.05 8.56 -11.41
C GLU A 82 -13.79 9.40 -11.65
N THR A 83 -12.60 8.84 -11.41
CA THR A 83 -11.32 9.54 -11.60
C THR A 83 -10.69 9.31 -12.97
N GLY A 84 -11.33 8.52 -13.84
CA GLY A 84 -10.77 8.15 -15.15
C GLY A 84 -9.51 7.27 -15.07
N LEU A 85 -9.20 6.68 -13.91
CA LEU A 85 -8.02 5.84 -13.72
C LEU A 85 -8.29 4.42 -14.23
N SER A 86 -7.68 4.06 -15.36
CA SER A 86 -7.86 2.73 -15.95
C SER A 86 -7.40 1.61 -14.99
N ALA A 87 -8.00 0.43 -15.13
CA ALA A 87 -7.56 -0.76 -14.38
C ALA A 87 -6.06 -1.07 -14.57
N ARG A 88 -5.52 -0.82 -15.77
CA ARG A 88 -4.10 -0.99 -16.09
C ARG A 88 -3.24 0.02 -15.35
N ASP A 89 -3.62 1.29 -15.36
CA ASP A 89 -2.88 2.36 -14.69
C ASP A 89 -2.93 2.21 -13.17
N TYR A 90 -4.09 1.86 -12.62
CA TYR A 90 -4.22 1.50 -11.21
C TYR A 90 -3.24 0.39 -10.81
N MET A 91 -3.16 -0.67 -11.61
CA MET A 91 -2.24 -1.77 -11.36
C MET A 91 -0.77 -1.37 -11.54
N ARG A 92 -0.47 -0.44 -12.46
CA ARG A 92 0.88 0.15 -12.61
C ARG A 92 1.26 0.96 -11.38
N CYS A 93 0.39 1.84 -10.89
CA CYS A 93 0.63 2.60 -9.65
C CYS A 93 0.83 1.66 -8.45
N LYS A 94 0.02 0.60 -8.34
CA LYS A 94 0.18 -0.40 -7.27
C LYS A 94 1.48 -1.20 -7.38
N HIS A 95 1.96 -1.45 -8.59
CA HIS A 95 3.27 -2.09 -8.79
C HIS A 95 4.40 -1.17 -8.35
N HIS A 96 4.35 0.10 -8.74
CA HIS A 96 5.31 1.10 -8.30
C HIS A 96 5.31 1.26 -6.77
N LEU A 97 4.14 1.36 -6.14
CA LEU A 97 4.01 1.37 -4.68
C LEU A 97 4.65 0.14 -4.02
N ALA A 98 4.53 -1.05 -4.64
CA ALA A 98 5.19 -2.24 -4.13
C ALA A 98 6.71 -2.11 -4.19
N THR A 99 7.26 -1.60 -5.29
CA THR A 99 8.70 -1.32 -5.42
C THR A 99 9.19 -0.34 -4.37
N GLU A 100 8.49 0.79 -4.18
CA GLU A 100 8.89 1.81 -3.20
C GLU A 100 8.82 1.31 -1.75
N ILE A 101 7.81 0.50 -1.42
CA ILE A 101 7.76 -0.17 -0.11
C ILE A 101 8.99 -1.06 0.11
N MET A 102 9.40 -1.83 -0.91
CA MET A 102 10.59 -2.68 -0.81
C MET A 102 11.85 -1.83 -0.64
N ASN A 103 12.01 -0.76 -1.41
CA ASN A 103 13.15 0.15 -1.27
C ASN A 103 13.22 0.74 0.14
N ARG A 104 12.10 1.22 0.68
CA ARG A 104 12.02 1.77 2.05
C ARG A 104 12.33 0.74 3.13
N LEU A 105 11.96 -0.53 2.93
CA LEU A 105 12.16 -1.58 3.93
C LEU A 105 13.59 -2.17 3.92
N PHE A 106 14.26 -2.18 2.77
CA PHE A 106 15.52 -2.92 2.62
C PHE A 106 16.73 -2.07 2.19
N ASN A 107 16.53 -0.81 1.79
CA ASN A 107 17.62 0.09 1.37
C ASN A 107 17.80 1.29 2.33
N GLY A 108 17.20 1.23 3.53
CA GLY A 108 17.19 2.31 4.51
C GLY A 108 18.10 2.08 5.71
N GLU A 109 19.42 2.05 5.51
CA GLU A 109 20.42 2.43 6.52
C GLU A 109 21.64 3.06 5.82
N GLU A 110 21.84 4.36 6.05
CA GLU A 110 23.13 4.96 6.43
C GLU A 110 22.76 6.04 7.47
N PRO A 111 23.13 5.89 8.76
CA PRO A 111 23.04 7.00 9.71
C PRO A 111 24.09 8.04 9.30
N VAL A 112 23.66 9.27 9.05
CA VAL A 112 24.59 10.39 8.89
C VAL A 112 25.20 10.67 10.26
N ASP A 113 26.41 10.18 10.47
CA ASP A 113 27.27 10.58 11.59
C ASP A 113 27.69 12.04 11.38
N GLU A 114 26.90 12.99 11.91
CA GLU A 114 27.35 14.37 12.10
C GLU A 114 28.11 14.48 13.43
N SER A 115 29.30 13.88 13.46
CA SER A 115 30.35 14.20 14.41
C SER A 115 31.45 14.99 13.69
N ARG A 116 31.31 16.32 13.61
CA ARG A 116 32.48 17.19 13.42
C ARG A 116 32.29 18.60 13.97
#